data_AF-A0A9C7PII6-F1
#
_entry.id   AF-A0A9C7PII6-F1
#
_cell.length_a   1.000
_cell.length_b   1.000
_cell.length_c   1.000
_cell.angle_alpha   90.00
_cell.angle_beta   90.00
_cell.angle_gamma   90.00
#
_symmetry.space_group_name_H-M   'P 1'
#
loop_
_entity.id
_entity.type
_entity.pdbx_description
1 polymer ?
#
loop_
_entity_poly.entity_id
_entity_poly.type
_entity_poly.pdbx_seq_one_letter_code
_entity_poly.pdbx_strand_id
1 'polypeptide(L)'
;MGPLPLPGGRVVLALMLINLVSMMFKQNLWKMKKIGVIVVHLGGIMLLVGAGLTAVFSSEGSMVIEEGSKSNTIDDYHITELAIINVSDSNYDQYTVFGQPLFKSGNNLMHGDLDFDITILDYMDNATLEPIKGSSSIGFKGMLKNFNLIEIDRDTDDMKNRPGIIFQVSGTFSDVDGVYGLIFGQSVPATINVNSNQYVMALQKKKTYLPFAIELEDFKKVMHPGTEVAKSYSSKINLVENNIPRPVLIEMNKPLRHEGYTFYQASFIESPNGEETTVLAAVHNYGRLFPYISSIIMSIGLLMHMLVNMPALFKKKK
;
A
#
# COMPACT_ATOMS: atom_id res chain seq x y z
N MET A 1 8.84 -10.41 19.37
CA MET A 1 10.16 -10.62 18.71
C MET A 1 11.02 -11.47 19.62
N GLY A 2 11.47 -12.65 19.20
CA GLY A 2 12.35 -13.53 19.99
C GLY A 2 13.80 -13.01 20.04
N PRO A 3 14.65 -13.52 20.96
CA PRO A 3 15.98 -12.97 21.25
C PRO A 3 17.08 -13.31 20.23
N LEU A 4 16.76 -14.00 19.12
CA LEU A 4 17.73 -14.27 18.07
C LEU A 4 17.62 -13.21 16.95
N PRO A 5 18.71 -12.49 16.62
CA PRO A 5 18.78 -11.69 15.41
C PRO A 5 18.86 -12.64 14.22
N LEU A 6 17.72 -13.16 13.78
CA LEU A 6 17.65 -13.92 12.54
C LEU A 6 17.89 -12.94 11.38
N PRO A 7 18.71 -13.31 10.39
CA PRO A 7 18.81 -12.52 9.17
C PRO A 7 17.41 -12.33 8.58
N GLY A 8 17.07 -11.09 8.21
CA GLY A 8 15.75 -10.79 7.66
C GLY A 8 15.41 -11.70 6.47
N GLY A 9 14.13 -12.00 6.26
CA GLY A 9 13.68 -12.97 5.24
C GLY A 9 14.24 -12.72 3.84
N ARG A 10 14.43 -11.45 3.45
CA ARG A 10 15.06 -11.06 2.19
C ARG A 10 16.52 -11.53 2.07
N VAL A 11 17.30 -11.45 3.14
CA VAL A 11 18.70 -11.89 3.17
C VAL A 11 18.78 -13.41 3.02
N VAL A 12 17.90 -14.15 3.71
CA VAL A 12 17.81 -15.60 3.60
C VAL A 12 17.46 -16.03 2.17
N LEU A 13 16.45 -15.40 1.56
CA LEU A 13 16.07 -15.67 0.17
C LEU A 13 17.20 -15.36 -0.82
N ALA A 14 17.94 -14.27 -0.62
CA ALA A 14 19.10 -13.92 -1.44
C ALA A 14 20.22 -14.97 -1.33
N LEU A 15 20.55 -15.42 -0.11
CA LEU A 15 21.54 -16.47 0.12
C LEU A 15 21.12 -17.80 -0.52
N MET A 16 19.84 -18.17 -0.43
CA MET A 16 19.32 -19.36 -1.10
C MET A 16 19.44 -19.24 -2.63
N LEU A 17 19.11 -18.08 -3.20
CA LEU A 17 19.24 -17.82 -4.62
C LEU A 17 20.70 -17.94 -5.07
N ILE A 18 21.63 -17.31 -4.36
CA ILE A 18 23.08 -17.39 -4.63
C ILE A 18 23.55 -18.85 -4.56
N ASN A 19 23.13 -19.61 -3.55
CA ASN A 19 23.47 -21.02 -3.43
C ASN A 19 22.94 -21.84 -4.62
N LEU A 20 21.68 -21.65 -5.02
CA LEU A 20 21.07 -22.37 -6.14
C LEU A 20 21.76 -22.04 -7.47
N VAL A 21 22.06 -20.75 -7.70
CA VAL A 21 22.80 -20.29 -8.87
C VAL A 21 24.23 -20.84 -8.87
N SER A 22 24.91 -20.83 -7.72
CA SER A 22 26.26 -21.39 -7.57
C SER A 22 26.31 -22.87 -7.89
N MET A 23 25.27 -23.62 -7.52
CA MET A 23 25.15 -25.03 -7.87
C MET A 23 25.17 -25.26 -9.39
N MET A 24 24.59 -24.35 -10.19
CA MET A 24 24.56 -24.47 -11.65
C MET A 24 25.93 -24.45 -12.31
N PHE A 25 26.95 -23.87 -11.68
CA PHE A 25 28.32 -23.87 -12.23
C PHE A 25 29.09 -25.16 -12.00
N LYS A 26 28.53 -26.14 -11.24
CA LYS A 26 29.17 -27.45 -11.11
C LYS A 26 29.08 -28.23 -12.41
N GLN A 27 30.22 -28.38 -13.09
CA GLN A 27 30.35 -29.09 -14.37
C GLN A 27 29.73 -30.50 -14.37
N ASN A 28 29.75 -31.20 -13.23
CA ASN A 28 29.15 -32.55 -13.10
C ASN A 28 27.61 -32.58 -13.19
N LEU A 29 26.93 -31.43 -13.24
CA LEU A 29 25.48 -31.33 -13.45
C LEU A 29 25.09 -31.31 -14.92
N TRP A 30 25.96 -30.80 -15.80
CA TRP A 30 25.71 -30.63 -17.24
C TRP A 30 25.92 -31.93 -18.01
N LYS A 31 25.21 -32.97 -17.57
CA LYS A 31 25.16 -34.29 -18.18
C LYS A 31 23.72 -34.59 -18.56
N MET A 32 23.50 -35.24 -19.70
CA MET A 32 22.15 -35.61 -20.15
C MET A 32 21.36 -36.41 -19.08
N LYS A 33 22.07 -37.22 -18.28
CA LYS A 33 21.46 -37.98 -17.17
C LYS A 33 20.90 -37.12 -16.03
N LYS A 34 21.26 -35.84 -15.96
CA LYS A 34 20.87 -34.90 -14.90
C LYS A 34 20.05 -33.71 -15.44
N ILE A 35 19.55 -33.81 -16.66
CA ILE A 35 18.76 -32.73 -17.28
C ILE A 35 17.53 -32.37 -16.44
N GLY A 36 16.83 -33.37 -15.88
CA GLY A 36 15.72 -33.13 -14.97
C GLY A 36 16.12 -32.35 -13.70
N VAL A 37 17.30 -32.65 -13.13
CA VAL A 37 17.84 -31.92 -11.98
C VAL A 37 18.11 -30.46 -12.34
N ILE A 38 18.68 -30.19 -13.52
CA ILE A 38 18.92 -28.82 -14.00
C ILE A 38 17.60 -28.06 -14.13
N VAL A 39 16.58 -28.67 -14.75
CA VAL A 39 15.27 -28.03 -14.92
C VAL A 39 14.60 -27.71 -13.58
N VAL A 40 14.70 -28.59 -12.59
CA VAL A 40 14.20 -28.31 -11.23
C VAL A 40 14.92 -27.09 -10.61
N HIS A 41 16.24 -26.99 -10.75
CA HIS A 41 16.99 -25.85 -10.22
C HIS A 41 16.63 -24.56 -10.95
N LEU A 42 16.43 -24.58 -12.27
CA LEU A 42 15.95 -23.42 -13.01
C LEU A 42 14.56 -22.97 -12.54
N GLY A 43 13.65 -23.91 -12.28
CA GLY A 43 12.34 -23.60 -11.71
C GLY A 43 12.43 -22.96 -10.31
N GLY A 44 13.33 -23.45 -9.45
CA GLY A 44 13.61 -22.88 -8.15
C GLY A 44 14.24 -21.48 -8.22
N ILE A 45 15.20 -21.24 -9.12
CA ILE A 45 15.77 -19.92 -9.39
C ILE A 45 14.67 -18.96 -9.84
N MET A 46 13.85 -19.37 -10.81
CA MET A 46 12.74 -18.56 -11.30
C MET A 46 11.74 -18.22 -10.18
N LEU A 47 11.49 -19.14 -9.24
CA LEU A 47 10.59 -18.91 -8.11
C LEU A 47 11.15 -17.83 -7.19
N LEU A 48 12.43 -17.95 -6.82
CA LEU A 48 13.10 -17.01 -5.93
C LEU A 48 13.27 -15.63 -6.56
N VAL A 49 13.63 -15.57 -7.84
CA VAL A 49 13.70 -14.32 -8.60
C VAL A 49 12.32 -13.67 -8.69
N GLY A 50 11.28 -14.45 -9.02
CA GLY A 50 9.90 -13.97 -9.09
C GLY A 50 9.38 -13.46 -7.75
N ALA A 51 9.72 -14.13 -6.65
CA ALA A 51 9.41 -13.67 -5.29
C ALA A 51 10.13 -12.34 -4.98
N GLY A 52 11.41 -12.21 -5.35
CA GLY A 52 12.16 -10.98 -5.22
C GLY A 52 11.58 -9.82 -6.01
N LEU A 53 11.20 -10.05 -7.27
CA LEU A 53 10.52 -9.06 -8.11
C LEU A 53 9.18 -8.64 -7.49
N THR A 54 8.37 -9.60 -7.04
CA THR A 54 7.11 -9.31 -6.35
C THR A 54 7.35 -8.44 -5.11
N ALA A 55 8.38 -8.74 -4.31
CA ALA A 55 8.68 -8.00 -3.09
C ALA A 55 9.17 -6.57 -3.30
N VAL A 56 9.59 -6.19 -4.53
CA VAL A 56 10.10 -4.86 -4.87
C VAL A 56 9.10 -4.06 -5.70
N PHE A 57 8.32 -4.73 -6.55
CA PHE A 57 7.42 -4.09 -7.51
C PHE A 57 5.93 -4.24 -7.19
N SER A 58 5.56 -5.05 -6.18
CA SER A 58 4.17 -5.10 -5.71
C SER A 58 3.82 -3.81 -4.98
N SER A 59 2.62 -3.30 -5.22
CA SER A 59 2.03 -2.23 -4.42
C SER A 59 0.78 -2.73 -3.71
N GLU A 60 0.55 -2.21 -2.52
CA GLU A 60 -0.56 -2.59 -1.65
C GLU A 60 -1.21 -1.33 -1.11
N GLY A 61 -2.53 -1.36 -0.98
CA GLY A 61 -3.30 -0.24 -0.47
C GLY A 61 -4.73 -0.64 -0.15
N SER A 62 -5.54 0.35 0.21
CA SER A 62 -6.95 0.18 0.48
C SER A 62 -7.81 1.01 -0.45
N MET A 63 -9.03 0.56 -0.66
CA MET A 63 -10.08 1.29 -1.34
C MET A 63 -11.31 1.25 -0.46
N VAL A 64 -11.76 2.44 -0.03
CA VAL A 64 -12.94 2.62 0.82
C VAL A 64 -14.08 3.12 -0.08
N ILE A 65 -15.23 2.44 -0.03
CA ILE A 65 -16.39 2.78 -0.87
C ILE A 65 -17.64 2.74 0.00
N GLU A 66 -18.35 3.86 0.05
CA GLU A 66 -19.67 3.96 0.67
C GLU A 66 -20.72 3.30 -0.23
N GLU A 67 -21.77 2.76 0.37
CA GLU A 67 -22.86 2.13 -0.39
C GLU A 67 -23.54 3.13 -1.32
N GLY A 68 -23.78 2.73 -2.57
CA GLY A 68 -24.29 3.61 -3.63
C GLY A 68 -23.25 4.55 -4.26
N SER A 69 -22.01 4.57 -3.76
CA SER A 69 -20.92 5.36 -4.31
C SER A 69 -19.96 4.53 -5.16
N LYS A 70 -19.13 5.22 -5.96
CA LYS A 70 -18.06 4.61 -6.74
C LYS A 70 -16.71 5.23 -6.45
N SER A 71 -15.66 4.42 -6.52
CA SER A 71 -14.27 4.85 -6.39
C SER A 71 -13.41 4.27 -7.51
N ASN A 72 -12.43 5.04 -7.96
CA ASN A 72 -11.36 4.59 -8.85
C ASN A 72 -9.98 4.86 -8.25
N THR A 73 -9.88 5.07 -6.94
CA THR A 73 -8.62 5.39 -6.26
C THR A 73 -8.27 4.32 -5.23
N ILE A 74 -7.00 3.99 -5.16
CA ILE A 74 -6.40 3.19 -4.09
C ILE A 74 -5.50 4.09 -3.27
N ASP A 75 -5.68 4.07 -1.95
CA ASP A 75 -4.83 4.75 -0.99
C ASP A 75 -3.72 3.79 -0.52
N ASP A 76 -2.47 4.19 -0.69
CA ASP A 76 -1.28 3.43 -0.27
C ASP A 76 -1.25 3.27 1.26
N TYR A 77 -0.86 2.08 1.75
CA TYR A 77 -0.77 1.87 3.20
C TYR A 77 0.38 2.63 3.86
N HIS A 78 1.51 2.76 3.16
CA HIS A 78 2.77 3.17 3.76
C HIS A 78 3.22 4.57 3.32
N ILE A 79 2.94 4.94 2.06
CA ILE A 79 3.45 6.18 1.49
C ILE A 79 2.47 7.33 1.77
N THR A 80 3.00 8.37 2.39
CA THR A 80 2.26 9.58 2.73
C THR A 80 2.68 10.75 1.82
N GLU A 81 1.76 11.65 1.53
CA GLU A 81 1.99 12.83 0.70
C GLU A 81 1.35 14.06 1.34
N LEU A 82 1.99 15.21 1.13
CA LEU A 82 1.50 16.52 1.55
C LEU A 82 0.88 17.16 0.32
N ALA A 83 -0.44 17.31 0.34
CA ALA A 83 -1.18 17.98 -0.70
C ALA A 83 -1.48 19.43 -0.28
N ILE A 84 -1.11 20.35 -1.15
CA ILE A 84 -1.48 21.77 -1.08
C ILE A 84 -2.44 22.02 -2.24
N ILE A 85 -3.70 22.28 -1.91
CA ILE A 85 -4.80 22.32 -2.87
C ILE A 85 -5.29 23.77 -2.97
N ASN A 86 -5.13 24.41 -4.11
CA ASN A 86 -5.75 25.70 -4.38
C ASN A 86 -7.21 25.46 -4.80
N VAL A 87 -8.14 25.95 -3.98
CA VAL A 87 -9.60 25.77 -4.14
C VAL A 87 -10.30 27.07 -4.55
N SER A 88 -9.55 28.02 -5.12
CA SER A 88 -10.07 29.36 -5.42
C SER A 88 -10.87 29.43 -6.73
N ASP A 89 -10.63 28.51 -7.67
CA ASP A 89 -11.39 28.44 -8.92
C ASP A 89 -12.66 27.60 -8.71
N SER A 90 -13.78 28.05 -9.29
CA SER A 90 -15.06 27.36 -9.18
C SER A 90 -15.17 26.09 -10.04
N ASN A 91 -14.30 25.93 -11.04
CA ASN A 91 -14.38 24.85 -12.03
C ASN A 91 -13.44 23.69 -11.71
N TYR A 92 -12.30 23.96 -11.07
CA TYR A 92 -11.31 22.95 -10.76
C TYR A 92 -10.48 23.31 -9.53
N ASP A 93 -10.01 22.28 -8.82
CA ASP A 93 -9.00 22.42 -7.78
C ASP A 93 -7.62 22.13 -8.36
N GLN A 94 -6.62 22.93 -8.00
CA GLN A 94 -5.22 22.70 -8.40
C GLN A 94 -4.42 22.08 -7.26
N TYR A 95 -3.82 20.91 -7.53
CA TYR A 95 -3.07 20.14 -6.55
C TYR A 95 -1.56 20.29 -6.74
N THR A 96 -0.86 20.75 -5.71
CA THR A 96 0.59 20.63 -5.57
C THR A 96 0.89 19.54 -4.53
N VAL A 97 1.54 18.45 -4.94
CA VAL A 97 1.76 17.28 -4.07
C VAL A 97 3.25 17.04 -3.84
N PHE A 98 3.65 16.97 -2.57
CA PHE A 98 5.01 16.62 -2.17
C PHE A 98 5.04 15.22 -1.55
N GLY A 99 5.94 14.38 -2.05
CA GLY A 99 6.07 13.00 -1.57
C GLY A 99 6.90 12.85 -0.29
N GLN A 100 6.61 11.80 0.49
CA GLN A 100 7.29 11.47 1.75
C GLN A 100 8.83 11.56 1.75
N PRO A 101 9.57 11.16 0.69
CA PRO A 101 11.03 11.26 0.70
C PRO A 101 11.58 12.67 0.91
N LEU A 102 10.75 13.69 0.69
CA LEU A 102 11.08 15.11 0.90
C LEU A 102 10.83 15.58 2.34
N PHE A 103 10.17 14.77 3.19
CA PHE A 103 9.82 15.14 4.57
C PHE A 103 11.00 14.96 5.53
N LYS A 104 12.13 15.59 5.20
CA LYS A 104 13.32 15.62 6.05
C LYS A 104 13.39 16.97 6.73
N SER A 105 13.70 16.97 8.03
CA SER A 105 13.86 18.21 8.81
C SER A 105 14.85 19.16 8.14
N GLY A 106 14.45 20.43 8.00
CA GLY A 106 15.19 21.49 7.33
C GLY A 106 15.03 21.53 5.80
N ASN A 107 14.33 20.58 5.18
CA ASN A 107 14.11 20.61 3.74
C ASN A 107 13.06 21.68 3.37
N ASN A 108 13.38 22.54 2.40
CA ASN A 108 12.45 23.56 1.90
C ASN A 108 11.76 23.07 0.61
N LEU A 109 10.44 22.99 0.64
CA LEU A 109 9.59 22.57 -0.46
C LEU A 109 9.11 23.82 -1.20
N MET A 110 9.58 23.98 -2.44
CA MET A 110 9.21 25.08 -3.32
C MET A 110 8.54 24.52 -4.58
N HIS A 111 7.52 25.20 -5.07
CA HIS A 111 6.86 24.86 -6.33
C HIS A 111 6.41 26.14 -7.03
N GLY A 112 6.45 26.17 -8.37
CA GLY A 112 6.12 27.37 -9.14
C GLY A 112 4.67 27.84 -9.02
N ASP A 113 3.80 26.95 -8.55
CA ASP A 113 2.37 27.24 -8.32
C ASP A 113 2.06 27.75 -6.91
N LEU A 114 3.06 27.84 -6.03
CA LEU A 114 2.91 28.29 -4.66
C LEU A 114 3.61 29.63 -4.45
N ASP A 115 2.89 30.60 -3.91
CA ASP A 115 3.41 31.93 -3.57
C ASP A 115 4.08 31.99 -2.18
N PHE A 116 4.44 30.83 -1.64
CA PHE A 116 5.00 30.68 -0.30
C PHE A 116 5.86 29.43 -0.20
N ASP A 117 6.77 29.45 0.76
CA ASP A 117 7.71 28.38 1.04
C ASP A 117 7.19 27.49 2.17
N ILE A 118 7.44 26.18 2.05
CA ILE A 118 7.11 25.19 3.07
C ILE A 118 8.40 24.52 3.53
N THR A 119 8.87 24.86 4.73
CA THR A 119 10.05 24.21 5.32
C THR A 119 9.61 23.11 6.28
N ILE A 120 10.03 21.87 6.02
CA ILE A 120 9.73 20.73 6.89
C ILE A 120 10.53 20.84 8.19
N LEU A 121 9.83 20.76 9.32
CA LEU A 121 10.44 20.77 10.64
C LEU A 121 10.55 19.35 11.21
N ASP A 122 9.49 18.56 11.08
CA ASP A 122 9.42 17.20 11.59
C ASP A 122 8.39 16.34 10.84
N TYR A 123 8.60 15.03 10.82
CA TYR A 123 7.67 14.05 10.25
C TYR A 123 7.68 12.77 11.08
N MET A 124 6.48 12.30 11.40
CA MET A 124 6.22 11.17 12.30
C MET A 124 5.42 10.12 11.54
N ASP A 125 5.88 8.87 11.51
CA ASP A 125 5.18 7.78 10.81
C ASP A 125 3.85 7.41 11.48
N ASN A 126 3.75 7.62 12.80
CA ASN A 126 2.53 7.48 13.57
C ASN A 126 2.50 8.53 14.68
N ALA A 127 1.40 9.27 14.77
CA ALA A 127 1.26 10.38 15.70
C ALA A 127 -0.14 10.40 16.34
N THR A 128 -0.22 11.08 17.48
CA THR A 128 -1.47 11.41 18.16
C THR A 128 -1.53 12.89 18.51
N LEU A 129 -2.71 13.37 18.86
CA LEU A 129 -2.95 14.73 19.30
C LEU A 129 -3.22 14.76 20.81
N GLU A 130 -2.51 15.65 21.51
CA GLU A 130 -2.80 15.95 22.91
C GLU A 130 -3.18 17.43 23.09
N PRO A 131 -4.26 17.76 23.81
CA PRO A 131 -4.60 19.16 24.09
C PRO A 131 -3.48 19.88 24.85
N ILE A 132 -3.18 21.11 24.45
CA ILE A 132 -2.18 21.95 25.14
C ILE A 132 -2.74 22.37 26.50
N LYS A 133 -1.97 22.08 27.56
CA LYS A 133 -2.24 22.56 28.93
C LYS A 133 -1.47 23.87 29.16
N GLY A 134 -1.99 24.99 28.66
CA GLY A 134 -1.38 26.31 28.82
C GLY A 134 -1.44 27.17 27.57
N SER A 135 -0.55 28.16 27.46
CA SER A 135 -0.45 29.02 26.28
C SER A 135 0.34 28.34 25.16
N SER A 136 -0.20 28.35 23.94
CA SER A 136 0.51 27.92 22.74
C SER A 136 1.76 28.74 22.48
N SER A 137 2.79 28.11 21.91
CA SER A 137 3.99 28.79 21.42
C SER A 137 3.63 29.90 20.42
N ILE A 138 4.37 31.01 20.48
CA ILE A 138 4.25 32.12 19.53
C ILE A 138 4.57 31.59 18.13
N GLY A 139 3.71 31.88 17.15
CA GLY A 139 3.90 31.48 15.76
C GLY A 139 3.24 30.14 15.38
N PHE A 140 2.66 29.40 16.32
CA PHE A 140 1.86 28.20 15.98
C PHE A 140 0.52 28.58 15.36
N LYS A 141 0.15 27.83 14.32
CA LYS A 141 -1.03 28.03 13.48
C LYS A 141 -1.82 26.73 13.34
N GLY A 142 -3.04 26.84 12.81
CA GLY A 142 -3.93 25.70 12.63
C GLY A 142 -4.15 24.91 13.94
N MET A 143 -4.11 23.58 13.85
CA MET A 143 -4.33 22.71 15.00
C MET A 143 -3.29 22.87 16.11
N LEU A 144 -2.06 23.30 15.79
CA LEU A 144 -0.99 23.45 16.77
C LEU A 144 -1.25 24.55 17.80
N LYS A 145 -2.24 25.42 17.58
CA LYS A 145 -2.69 26.38 18.61
C LYS A 145 -3.33 25.73 19.83
N ASN A 146 -3.94 24.55 19.63
CA ASN A 146 -4.75 23.89 20.65
C ASN A 146 -4.21 22.49 21.00
N PHE A 147 -3.39 21.90 20.13
CA PHE A 147 -2.92 20.53 20.27
C PHE A 147 -1.42 20.42 20.03
N ASN A 148 -0.77 19.56 20.80
CA ASN A 148 0.55 19.04 20.52
C ASN A 148 0.41 17.82 19.61
N LEU A 149 1.25 17.74 18.58
CA LEU A 149 1.43 16.55 17.77
C LEU A 149 2.57 15.73 18.37
N ILE A 150 2.29 14.48 18.75
CA ILE A 150 3.21 13.63 19.50
C ILE A 150 3.40 12.32 18.73
N GLU A 151 4.66 11.95 18.50
CA GLU A 151 5.03 10.67 17.89
C GLU A 151 4.73 9.51 18.85
N ILE A 152 4.16 8.44 18.31
CA ILE A 152 3.89 7.18 19.01
C ILE A 152 4.41 6.00 18.19
N ASP A 153 4.59 4.86 18.84
CA ASP A 153 5.04 3.64 18.15
C ASP A 153 4.06 3.24 17.03
N ARG A 154 4.60 2.72 15.91
CA ARG A 154 3.78 2.21 14.81
C ARG A 154 2.97 1.00 15.26
N ASP A 155 1.68 0.99 14.92
CA ASP A 155 0.83 -0.20 15.03
C ASP A 155 1.20 -1.20 13.93
N THR A 156 1.07 -2.48 14.25
CA THR A 156 1.20 -3.60 13.30
C THR A 156 0.16 -3.58 12.19
N ASP A 157 -1.00 -2.98 12.46
CA ASP A 157 -2.05 -2.72 11.50
C ASP A 157 -1.81 -1.36 10.85
N ASP A 158 -1.37 -1.37 9.59
CA ASP A 158 -1.03 -0.14 8.85
C ASP A 158 -2.20 0.85 8.75
N MET A 159 -3.44 0.37 8.79
CA MET A 159 -4.64 1.23 8.73
C MET A 159 -4.84 2.07 9.98
N LYS A 160 -4.24 1.69 11.12
CA LYS A 160 -4.33 2.43 12.38
C LYS A 160 -3.27 3.52 12.51
N ASN A 161 -2.21 3.44 11.69
CA ASN A 161 -1.13 4.42 11.72
C ASN A 161 -1.58 5.75 11.12
N ARG A 162 -1.44 6.82 11.90
CA ARG A 162 -1.80 8.18 11.51
C ARG A 162 -0.54 9.03 11.41
N PRO A 163 0.08 9.15 10.23
CA PRO A 163 1.27 9.97 10.08
C PRO A 163 0.98 11.42 10.44
N GLY A 164 2.00 12.08 10.96
CA GLY A 164 1.98 13.48 11.35
C GLY A 164 3.12 14.25 10.69
N ILE A 165 2.90 15.53 10.40
CA ILE A 165 3.95 16.40 9.85
C ILE A 165 3.88 17.77 10.52
N ILE A 166 5.04 18.34 10.81
CA ILE A 166 5.20 19.72 11.29
C ILE A 166 6.04 20.47 10.26
N PHE A 167 5.55 21.61 9.82
CA PHE A 167 6.24 22.45 8.83
C PHE A 167 6.00 23.93 9.11
N GLN A 168 6.90 24.76 8.60
CA GLN A 168 6.79 26.20 8.63
C GLN A 168 6.35 26.71 7.26
N VAL A 169 5.35 27.58 7.25
CA VAL A 169 4.99 28.41 6.09
C VAL A 169 5.67 29.76 6.25
N SER A 170 6.34 30.22 5.18
CA SER A 170 7.03 31.50 5.14
C SER A 170 6.96 32.15 3.76
N GLY A 171 7.20 33.46 3.69
CA GLY A 171 7.28 34.18 2.42
C GLY A 171 5.93 34.73 1.94
N THR A 172 4.85 34.56 2.72
CA THR A 172 3.56 35.20 2.43
C THR A 172 3.55 36.68 2.81
N PHE A 173 4.47 37.11 3.68
CA PHE A 173 4.52 38.46 4.28
C PHE A 173 3.20 38.85 4.99
N SER A 174 2.47 37.86 5.51
CA SER A 174 1.17 38.03 6.15
C SER A 174 1.12 37.32 7.51
N ASP A 175 -0.02 37.40 8.20
CA ASP A 175 -0.25 36.66 9.44
C ASP A 175 -0.42 35.15 9.23
N VAL A 176 -0.37 34.66 8.00
CA VAL A 176 -0.35 33.24 7.67
C VAL A 176 1.00 32.60 7.99
N ASP A 177 2.09 33.36 7.94
CA ASP A 177 3.43 32.84 8.25
C ASP A 177 3.48 32.28 9.69
N GLY A 178 4.06 31.09 9.84
CA GLY A 178 4.07 30.38 11.10
C GLY A 178 4.25 28.87 10.95
N VAL A 179 4.16 28.17 12.09
CA VAL A 179 4.34 26.72 12.17
C VAL A 179 2.99 26.03 12.20
N TYR A 180 2.81 25.10 11.27
CA TYR A 180 1.63 24.28 11.12
C TYR A 180 1.97 22.83 11.43
N GLY A 181 0.97 22.11 11.91
CA GLY A 181 1.01 20.67 12.03
C GLY A 181 -0.19 20.11 11.29
N LEU A 182 -0.01 18.96 10.66
CA LEU A 182 -1.10 18.16 10.11
C LEU A 182 -0.96 16.72 10.61
N ILE A 183 -2.11 16.06 10.77
CA ILE A 183 -2.18 14.63 11.05
C ILE A 183 -3.14 13.99 10.06
N PHE A 184 -2.82 12.78 9.61
CA PHE A 184 -3.71 12.02 8.74
C PHE A 184 -5.07 11.77 9.39
N GLY A 185 -6.14 11.94 8.60
CA GLY A 185 -7.52 11.81 9.07
C GLY A 185 -7.98 12.96 9.98
N GLN A 186 -7.35 14.13 9.92
CA GLN A 186 -7.86 15.31 10.62
C GLN A 186 -9.25 15.71 10.11
N SER A 187 -10.19 15.99 11.02
CA SER A 187 -11.57 16.33 10.64
C SER A 187 -11.73 17.77 10.16
N VAL A 188 -10.88 18.68 10.66
CA VAL A 188 -10.91 20.10 10.26
C VAL A 188 -9.77 20.34 9.26
N PRO A 189 -10.08 20.77 8.03
CA PRO A 189 -9.05 21.05 7.03
C PRO A 189 -8.19 22.24 7.47
N ALA A 190 -6.88 22.16 7.25
CA ALA A 190 -5.99 23.27 7.49
C ALA A 190 -6.01 24.21 6.27
N THR A 191 -6.67 25.36 6.41
CA THR A 191 -6.83 26.32 5.32
C THR A 191 -6.00 27.58 5.56
N ILE A 192 -5.39 28.11 4.52
CA ILE A 192 -4.68 29.40 4.54
C ILE A 192 -5.11 30.24 3.33
N ASN A 193 -5.12 31.56 3.49
CA ASN A 193 -5.45 32.49 2.42
C ASN A 193 -4.22 33.35 2.11
N VAL A 194 -3.69 33.24 0.88
CA VAL A 194 -2.49 33.94 0.43
C VAL A 194 -2.80 34.61 -0.91
N ASN A 195 -2.57 35.92 -1.03
CA ASN A 195 -2.72 36.67 -2.28
C ASN A 195 -4.06 36.46 -3.03
N SER A 196 -5.18 36.41 -2.31
CA SER A 196 -6.54 36.12 -2.82
C SER A 196 -6.81 34.67 -3.20
N ASN A 197 -5.83 33.76 -3.04
CA ASN A 197 -6.01 32.34 -3.20
C ASN A 197 -6.25 31.66 -1.84
N GLN A 198 -7.23 30.76 -1.78
CA GLN A 198 -7.47 29.87 -0.66
C GLN A 198 -6.79 28.52 -0.92
N TYR A 199 -5.91 28.12 -0.01
CA TYR A 199 -5.22 26.85 -0.04
C TYR A 199 -5.70 25.94 1.10
N VAL A 200 -5.95 24.67 0.78
CA VAL A 200 -6.19 23.60 1.74
C VAL A 200 -4.93 22.73 1.81
N MET A 201 -4.41 22.54 3.02
CA MET A 201 -3.25 21.70 3.27
C MET A 201 -3.71 20.40 3.94
N ALA A 202 -3.37 19.27 3.33
CA ALA A 202 -3.76 17.96 3.80
C ALA A 202 -2.59 16.99 3.75
N LEU A 203 -2.43 16.23 4.83
CA LEU A 203 -1.59 15.04 4.83
C LEU A 203 -2.48 13.86 4.43
N GLN A 204 -2.16 13.21 3.32
CA GLN A 204 -2.96 12.13 2.73
C GLN A 204 -2.08 10.93 2.38
N LYS A 205 -2.68 9.76 2.20
CA LYS A 205 -1.98 8.62 1.59
C LYS A 205 -1.79 8.86 0.11
N LYS A 206 -0.70 8.31 -0.45
CA LYS A 206 -0.46 8.35 -1.89
C LYS A 206 -1.62 7.68 -2.61
N LYS A 207 -2.21 8.39 -3.57
CA LYS A 207 -3.35 7.89 -4.35
C LYS A 207 -2.88 7.27 -5.66
N THR A 208 -3.37 6.08 -5.96
CA THR A 208 -3.22 5.44 -7.27
C THR A 208 -4.56 5.45 -7.99
N TYR A 209 -4.65 6.17 -9.10
CA TYR A 209 -5.85 6.22 -9.94
C TYR A 209 -5.89 5.01 -10.88
N LEU A 210 -7.05 4.37 -10.93
CA LEU A 210 -7.32 3.20 -11.75
C LEU A 210 -8.01 3.59 -13.07
N PRO A 211 -7.79 2.83 -14.15
CA PRO A 211 -8.46 3.03 -15.43
C PRO A 211 -9.92 2.52 -15.44
N PHE A 212 -10.42 2.02 -14.31
CA PHE A 212 -11.78 1.54 -14.08
C PHE A 212 -12.25 2.01 -12.70
N ALA A 213 -13.56 2.02 -12.48
CA ALA A 213 -14.16 2.30 -11.18
C ALA A 213 -14.84 1.05 -10.59
N ILE A 214 -14.92 1.01 -9.27
CA ILE A 214 -15.70 0.03 -8.52
C ILE A 214 -16.81 0.81 -7.81
N GLU A 215 -18.05 0.44 -8.07
CA GLU A 215 -19.24 0.97 -7.41
C GLU A 215 -19.78 -0.06 -6.44
N LEU A 216 -20.05 0.33 -5.19
CA LEU A 216 -20.65 -0.56 -4.20
C LEU A 216 -22.18 -0.51 -4.33
N GLU A 217 -22.78 -1.63 -4.71
CA GLU A 217 -24.24 -1.75 -4.82
C GLU A 217 -24.86 -2.13 -3.47
N ASP A 218 -24.26 -3.08 -2.75
CA ASP A 218 -24.82 -3.66 -1.52
C ASP A 218 -23.69 -4.36 -0.75
N PHE A 219 -23.57 -4.06 0.55
CA PHE A 219 -22.67 -4.75 1.46
C PHE A 219 -23.48 -5.66 2.39
N LYS A 220 -22.99 -6.89 2.59
CA LYS A 220 -23.63 -7.85 3.50
C LYS A 220 -22.61 -8.40 4.46
N LYS A 221 -22.99 -8.42 5.74
CA LYS A 221 -22.28 -9.14 6.80
C LYS A 221 -23.18 -10.19 7.45
N VAL A 222 -22.57 -11.31 7.82
CA VAL A 222 -23.19 -12.37 8.60
C VAL A 222 -22.40 -12.47 9.90
N MET A 223 -23.06 -12.29 11.04
CA MET A 223 -22.42 -12.42 12.35
C MET A 223 -22.39 -13.87 12.84
N HIS A 224 -21.47 -14.17 13.74
CA HIS A 224 -21.56 -15.38 14.56
C HIS A 224 -22.73 -15.25 15.55
N PRO A 225 -23.51 -16.32 15.77
CA PRO A 225 -24.65 -16.25 16.69
C PRO A 225 -24.23 -15.80 18.09
N GLY A 226 -24.83 -14.71 18.58
CA GLY A 226 -24.59 -14.18 19.92
C GLY A 226 -23.27 -13.41 20.09
N THR A 227 -22.59 -13.01 19.00
CA THR A 227 -21.40 -12.15 19.07
C THR A 227 -21.46 -11.03 18.03
N GLU A 228 -20.68 -9.97 18.26
CA GLU A 228 -20.44 -8.89 17.28
C GLU A 228 -19.33 -9.24 16.26
N VAL A 229 -18.92 -10.52 16.20
CA VAL A 229 -17.84 -10.96 15.30
C VAL A 229 -18.46 -11.39 13.99
N ALA A 230 -18.05 -10.73 12.90
CA ALA A 230 -18.44 -11.10 11.56
C ALA A 230 -17.88 -12.50 11.20
N LYS A 231 -18.79 -13.41 10.83
CA LYS A 231 -18.49 -14.73 10.26
C LYS A 231 -18.08 -14.63 8.80
N SER A 232 -18.75 -13.78 8.05
CA SER A 232 -18.45 -13.52 6.65
C SER A 232 -19.00 -12.17 6.23
N TYR A 233 -18.30 -11.54 5.30
CA TYR A 233 -18.76 -10.33 4.64
C TYR A 233 -18.56 -10.43 3.13
N SER A 234 -19.45 -9.78 2.38
CA SER A 234 -19.44 -9.79 0.92
C SER A 234 -19.91 -8.44 0.38
N SER A 235 -19.29 -8.02 -0.71
CA SER A 235 -19.62 -6.75 -1.39
C SER A 235 -20.10 -7.08 -2.80
N LYS A 236 -21.36 -6.74 -3.08
CA LYS A 236 -21.89 -6.75 -4.43
C LYS A 236 -21.49 -5.43 -5.08
N ILE A 237 -20.69 -5.50 -6.13
CA ILE A 237 -20.12 -4.33 -6.79
C ILE A 237 -20.45 -4.31 -8.26
N ASN A 238 -20.47 -3.12 -8.85
CA ASN A 238 -20.37 -2.94 -10.29
C ASN A 238 -18.94 -2.50 -10.64
N LEU A 239 -18.25 -3.33 -11.42
CA LEU A 239 -17.00 -2.91 -12.05
C LEU A 239 -17.35 -2.09 -13.30
N VAL A 240 -17.01 -0.81 -13.30
CA VAL A 240 -17.36 0.12 -14.35
C VAL A 240 -16.10 0.45 -15.17
N GLU A 241 -16.11 0.03 -16.43
CA GLU A 241 -15.04 0.31 -17.40
C GLU A 241 -15.68 0.87 -18.68
N ASN A 242 -15.22 2.03 -19.16
CA ASN A 242 -15.80 2.72 -20.32
C ASN A 242 -17.34 2.90 -20.22
N ASN A 243 -17.84 3.22 -19.02
CA ASN A 243 -19.27 3.33 -18.69
C ASN A 243 -20.09 2.04 -18.84
N ILE A 244 -19.45 0.87 -18.93
CA ILE A 244 -20.13 -0.42 -18.95
C ILE A 244 -20.02 -1.04 -17.55
N PRO A 245 -21.13 -1.17 -16.81
CA PRO A 245 -21.13 -1.83 -15.51
C PRO A 245 -21.13 -3.36 -15.68
N ARG A 246 -20.25 -4.04 -14.95
CA ARG A 246 -20.23 -5.49 -14.83
C ARG A 246 -20.43 -5.88 -13.36
N PRO A 247 -21.56 -6.52 -12.99
CA PRO A 247 -21.79 -6.92 -11.62
C PRO A 247 -20.82 -8.04 -11.22
N VAL A 248 -20.21 -7.91 -10.04
CA VAL A 248 -19.32 -8.90 -9.44
C VAL A 248 -19.63 -9.00 -7.95
N LEU A 249 -19.54 -10.21 -7.40
CA LEU A 249 -19.60 -10.43 -5.97
C LEU A 249 -18.18 -10.70 -5.44
N ILE A 250 -17.70 -9.85 -4.53
CA ILE A 250 -16.44 -10.04 -3.80
C ILE A 250 -16.77 -10.69 -2.45
N GLU A 251 -16.09 -11.79 -2.15
CA GLU A 251 -16.24 -12.53 -0.88
C GLU A 251 -14.84 -12.80 -0.29
N MET A 252 -14.75 -13.16 0.99
CA MET A 252 -13.47 -13.41 1.68
C MET A 252 -12.53 -14.39 0.93
N ASN A 253 -13.09 -15.41 0.28
CA ASN A 253 -12.34 -16.41 -0.48
C ASN A 253 -12.46 -16.24 -2.00
N LYS A 254 -13.13 -15.19 -2.47
CA LYS A 254 -13.41 -14.94 -3.87
C LYS A 254 -13.12 -13.46 -4.21
N PRO A 255 -11.83 -13.11 -4.34
CA PRO A 255 -11.45 -11.74 -4.65
C PRO A 255 -11.74 -11.37 -6.11
N LEU A 256 -11.94 -10.08 -6.36
CA LEU A 256 -11.98 -9.54 -7.72
C LEU A 256 -10.56 -9.41 -8.26
N ARG A 257 -10.31 -9.91 -9.47
CA ARG A 257 -9.04 -9.74 -10.19
C ARG A 257 -9.30 -9.05 -11.52
N HIS A 258 -8.64 -7.92 -11.75
CA HIS A 258 -8.81 -7.12 -12.95
C HIS A 258 -7.59 -6.19 -13.16
N GLU A 259 -7.12 -6.04 -14.40
CA GLU A 259 -5.98 -5.16 -14.76
C GLU A 259 -4.73 -5.30 -13.86
N GLY A 260 -4.37 -6.54 -13.48
CA GLY A 260 -3.24 -6.82 -12.60
C GLY A 260 -3.49 -6.56 -11.10
N TYR A 261 -4.59 -5.92 -10.74
CA TYR A 261 -5.04 -5.73 -9.35
C TYR A 261 -5.79 -6.96 -8.83
N THR A 262 -5.72 -7.17 -7.52
CA THR A 262 -6.63 -8.05 -6.78
C THR A 262 -7.24 -7.27 -5.63
N PHE A 263 -8.57 -7.26 -5.56
CA PHE A 263 -9.33 -6.65 -4.48
C PHE A 263 -9.88 -7.74 -3.58
N TYR A 264 -9.46 -7.72 -2.32
CA TYR A 264 -9.92 -8.61 -1.26
C TYR A 264 -10.86 -7.84 -0.36
N GLN A 265 -11.90 -8.51 0.11
CA GLN A 265 -12.72 -7.95 1.17
C GLN A 265 -11.92 -7.97 2.48
N ALA A 266 -11.55 -6.79 2.98
CA ALA A 266 -10.64 -6.66 4.11
C ALA A 266 -11.37 -6.29 5.41
N SER A 267 -12.23 -5.27 5.35
CA SER A 267 -12.97 -4.76 6.52
C SER A 267 -14.24 -4.02 6.07
N PHE A 268 -14.94 -3.42 7.03
CA PHE A 268 -16.08 -2.54 6.81
C PHE A 268 -16.09 -1.43 7.86
N ILE A 269 -16.77 -0.32 7.55
CA ILE A 269 -17.02 0.78 8.49
C ILE A 269 -18.53 0.89 8.65
N GLU A 270 -18.98 0.88 9.90
CA GLU A 270 -20.40 1.08 10.24
C GLU A 270 -20.66 2.57 10.44
N SER A 271 -21.42 3.18 9.53
CA SER A 271 -21.91 4.54 9.77
C SER A 271 -23.09 4.53 10.74
N PRO A 272 -23.20 5.53 11.63
CA PRO A 272 -24.35 5.69 12.53
C PRO A 272 -25.71 5.78 11.80
N ASN A 273 -25.68 6.14 10.52
CA ASN A 273 -26.85 6.30 9.66
C ASN A 273 -27.33 5.00 9.01
N GLY A 274 -26.63 3.88 9.22
CA GLY A 274 -26.97 2.56 8.68
C GLY A 274 -26.41 2.25 7.29
N GLU A 275 -25.73 3.20 6.65
CA GLU A 275 -25.00 2.95 5.39
C GLU A 275 -23.72 2.18 5.69
N GLU A 276 -23.53 1.03 5.04
CA GLU A 276 -22.36 0.19 5.29
C GLU A 276 -21.25 0.48 4.28
N THR A 277 -20.08 0.87 4.76
CA THR A 277 -18.93 1.18 3.90
C THR A 277 -18.04 -0.04 3.78
N THR A 278 -17.71 -0.45 2.56
CA THR A 278 -16.77 -1.55 2.33
C THR A 278 -15.33 -1.04 2.35
N VAL A 279 -14.42 -1.83 2.93
CA VAL A 279 -12.98 -1.62 2.79
C VAL A 279 -12.38 -2.79 2.02
N LEU A 280 -11.89 -2.50 0.83
CA LEU A 280 -11.19 -3.45 -0.03
C LEU A 280 -9.68 -3.30 0.12
N ALA A 281 -8.97 -4.37 0.41
CA ALA A 281 -7.52 -4.41 0.26
C ALA A 281 -7.18 -4.64 -1.22
N ALA A 282 -6.40 -3.73 -1.80
CA ALA A 282 -5.99 -3.78 -3.19
C ALA A 282 -4.50 -4.14 -3.28
N VAL A 283 -4.19 -5.14 -4.10
CA VAL A 283 -2.81 -5.59 -4.35
C VAL A 283 -2.54 -5.59 -5.84
N HIS A 284 -1.55 -4.83 -6.28
CA HIS A 284 -1.04 -4.89 -7.65
C HIS A 284 0.22 -5.74 -7.69
N ASN A 285 0.19 -6.86 -8.41
CA ASN A 285 1.30 -7.82 -8.41
C ASN A 285 1.66 -8.26 -9.84
N TYR A 286 2.73 -7.65 -10.37
CA TYR A 286 3.33 -8.00 -11.67
C TYR A 286 3.95 -9.41 -11.70
N GLY A 287 4.36 -9.92 -10.54
CA GLY A 287 5.02 -11.21 -10.39
C GLY A 287 4.09 -12.39 -10.15
N ARG A 288 2.77 -12.20 -10.21
CA ARG A 288 1.78 -13.22 -9.86
C ARG A 288 1.97 -14.55 -10.62
N LEU A 289 2.46 -14.50 -11.86
CA LEU A 289 2.64 -15.68 -12.71
C LEU A 289 3.89 -16.51 -12.35
N PHE A 290 4.91 -15.92 -11.72
CA PHE A 290 6.18 -16.61 -11.48
C PHE A 290 6.00 -17.90 -10.66
N PRO A 291 5.27 -17.94 -9.53
CA PRO A 291 5.10 -19.18 -8.77
C PRO A 291 4.43 -20.29 -9.58
N TYR A 292 3.45 -19.94 -10.43
CA TYR A 292 2.75 -20.91 -11.27
C TYR A 292 3.70 -21.49 -12.34
N ILE A 293 4.42 -20.63 -13.06
CA ILE A 293 5.35 -21.08 -14.10
C ILE A 293 6.49 -21.90 -13.47
N SER A 294 7.05 -21.45 -12.35
CA SER A 294 8.05 -22.20 -11.59
C SER A 294 7.57 -23.58 -11.17
N SER A 295 6.34 -23.67 -10.65
CA SER A 295 5.77 -24.95 -10.22
C SER A 295 5.63 -25.95 -11.39
N ILE A 296 5.24 -25.45 -12.57
CA ILE A 296 5.14 -26.25 -13.80
C ILE A 296 6.54 -26.72 -14.24
N ILE A 297 7.51 -25.81 -14.29
CA ILE A 297 8.89 -26.13 -14.66
C ILE A 297 9.48 -27.18 -13.71
N MET A 298 9.31 -27.00 -12.40
CA MET A 298 9.78 -27.98 -11.40
C MET A 298 9.09 -29.33 -11.57
N SER A 299 7.77 -29.34 -11.82
CA SER A 299 7.01 -30.58 -12.06
C SER A 299 7.53 -31.33 -13.29
N ILE A 300 7.78 -30.62 -14.40
CA ILE A 300 8.36 -31.18 -15.62
C ILE A 300 9.79 -31.68 -15.35
N GLY A 301 10.60 -30.93 -14.60
CA GLY A 301 11.95 -31.31 -14.21
C GLY A 301 12.00 -32.60 -13.40
N LEU A 302 11.10 -32.75 -12.42
CA LEU A 302 10.96 -33.97 -11.62
C LEU A 302 10.52 -35.16 -12.47
N LEU A 303 9.56 -34.96 -13.38
CA LEU A 303 9.10 -35.99 -14.30
C LEU A 303 10.21 -36.46 -15.24
N MET A 304 10.98 -35.53 -15.82
CA MET A 304 12.15 -35.87 -16.65
C MET A 304 13.22 -36.62 -15.84
N HIS A 305 13.50 -36.17 -14.62
CA HIS A 305 14.46 -36.85 -13.74
C HIS A 305 14.05 -38.30 -13.48
N MET A 306 12.75 -38.53 -13.21
CA MET A 306 12.22 -39.88 -13.04
C MET A 306 12.39 -40.70 -14.31
N LEU A 307 11.93 -40.22 -15.47
CA LEU A 307 12.01 -40.95 -16.74
C LEU A 307 13.44 -41.31 -17.16
N VAL A 308 14.41 -40.42 -16.94
CA VAL A 308 15.83 -40.67 -17.26
C VAL A 308 16.44 -41.74 -16.35
N ASN A 309 15.99 -41.84 -15.10
CA ASN A 309 16.50 -42.81 -14.13
C ASN A 309 15.73 -44.13 -14.10
N MET A 310 14.51 -44.18 -14.64
CA MET A 310 13.67 -45.38 -14.72
C MET A 310 14.37 -46.61 -15.34
N PRO A 311 15.13 -46.50 -16.45
CA PRO A 311 15.82 -47.65 -17.04
C PRO A 311 16.86 -48.31 -16.10
N ALA A 312 17.40 -47.56 -15.14
CA ALA A 312 18.34 -48.10 -14.15
C ALA A 312 17.63 -48.84 -13.01
N LEU A 313 16.37 -48.48 -12.70
CA LEU A 313 15.56 -49.12 -11.66
C LEU A 313 15.03 -50.49 -12.08
N PHE A 314 14.77 -50.71 -13.37
CA PHE A 314 14.30 -51.99 -13.91
C PHE A 314 15.42 -52.97 -14.30
N LYS A 315 16.69 -52.54 -14.22
CA LYS A 315 17.81 -53.49 -14.34
C LYS A 315 17.89 -54.32 -13.06
N LYS A 316 17.30 -55.52 -13.08
CA LYS A 316 17.57 -56.57 -12.08
C LYS A 316 19.08 -56.70 -11.90
N LYS A 317 19.57 -56.56 -10.66
CA LYS A 317 20.92 -57.01 -10.30
C LYS A 317 20.99 -58.50 -10.65
N LYS A 318 21.77 -58.82 -11.71
CA LYS A 318 22.23 -60.18 -11.98
C LYS A 318 23.40 -60.48 -11.06
#